data_AF-A0A3Q9IL62-F1
#
_entry.id   AF-A0A3Q9IL62-F1
#
_cell.length_a   1.000
_cell.length_b   1.000
_cell.length_c   1.000
_cell.angle_alpha   90.00
_cell.angle_beta   90.00
_cell.angle_gamma   90.00
#
_symmetry.space_group_name_H-M   'P 1'
#
loop_
_entity.id
_entity.type
_entity.pdbx_description
1 polymer ?
#
loop_
_entity_poly.entity_id
_entity_poly.type
_entity_poly.pdbx_seq_one_letter_code
_entity_poly.pdbx_strand_id
1 'polypeptide(L)'
;MTTSAMSVARFEALAESYGGEIARWPEGEREAARARLASDPTRLAAVLAEASQVDRLLDLAPAQAVDAALLGRLITAAPKAPTTARRWVAGLSAALGLSAAAFAGILAGVSLGGYVHAPAFPSTAPHDEIVTAAEVYQDLQDALREPSEL
;
A
#
# COMPACT_ATOMS: atom_id res chain seq x y z
N MET A 1 15.43 7.05 -29.23
CA MET A 1 16.76 6.59 -28.78
C MET A 1 17.09 5.34 -29.57
N THR A 2 18.07 5.40 -30.47
CA THR A 2 18.51 4.22 -31.23
C THR A 2 19.36 3.37 -30.30
N THR A 3 18.79 2.29 -29.77
CA THR A 3 19.55 1.27 -29.04
C THR A 3 20.54 0.67 -30.02
N SER A 4 21.79 1.13 -29.96
CA SER A 4 22.87 0.53 -30.74
C SER A 4 22.96 -0.95 -30.35
N ALA A 5 22.95 -1.83 -31.35
CA ALA A 5 23.04 -3.26 -31.10
C ALA A 5 24.37 -3.58 -30.40
N MET A 6 24.28 -4.20 -29.22
CA MET A 6 25.47 -4.60 -28.46
C MET A 6 26.21 -5.71 -29.22
N SER A 7 27.53 -5.59 -29.29
CA SER A 7 28.35 -6.63 -29.94
C SER A 7 28.41 -7.90 -29.08
N VAL A 8 28.73 -9.03 -29.72
CA VAL A 8 28.90 -10.31 -29.02
C VAL A 8 30.08 -10.26 -28.05
N ALA A 9 31.20 -9.68 -28.47
CA ALA A 9 32.37 -9.52 -27.60
C ALA A 9 32.06 -8.68 -26.35
N ARG A 10 31.21 -7.65 -26.47
CA ARG A 10 30.77 -6.86 -25.32
C ARG A 10 29.86 -7.67 -24.39
N PHE A 11 28.97 -8.50 -24.95
CA PHE A 11 28.13 -9.42 -24.17
C PHE A 11 28.99 -10.40 -23.36
N GLU A 12 29.94 -11.06 -24.02
CA GLU A 12 30.83 -12.05 -23.41
C GLU A 12 31.69 -11.41 -22.29
N ALA A 13 32.28 -10.25 -22.53
CA ALA A 13 33.06 -9.52 -21.52
C ALA A 13 32.22 -9.11 -20.29
N LEU A 14 30.95 -8.72 -20.49
CA LEU A 14 30.04 -8.42 -19.39
C LEU A 14 29.66 -9.67 -18.60
N ALA A 15 29.40 -10.79 -19.28
CA ALA A 15 29.12 -12.07 -18.62
C ALA A 15 30.31 -12.57 -17.79
N GLU A 16 31.53 -12.40 -18.29
CA GLU A 16 32.76 -12.76 -17.57
C GLU A 16 33.00 -11.87 -16.33
N SER A 17 32.72 -10.56 -16.44
CA SER A 17 32.98 -9.61 -15.36
C SER A 17 31.90 -9.58 -14.28
N TYR A 18 30.63 -9.75 -14.66
CA TYR A 18 29.46 -9.59 -13.77
C TYR A 18 28.69 -10.88 -13.52
N GLY A 19 29.10 -11.99 -14.15
CA GLY A 19 28.44 -13.29 -14.04
C GLY A 19 27.26 -13.45 -15.00
N GLY A 20 26.63 -14.63 -14.94
CA GLY A 20 25.57 -15.05 -15.86
C GLY A 20 24.21 -14.37 -15.68
N GLU A 21 24.05 -13.50 -14.67
CA GLU A 21 22.78 -12.84 -14.38
C GLU A 21 22.78 -11.38 -14.86
N ILE A 22 22.04 -11.09 -15.94
CA ILE A 22 21.95 -9.73 -16.55
C ILE A 22 21.46 -8.67 -15.54
N ALA A 23 20.68 -9.05 -14.53
CA ALA A 23 20.22 -8.11 -13.50
C ALA A 23 21.37 -7.50 -12.69
N ARG A 24 22.51 -8.20 -12.58
CA ARG A 24 23.72 -7.73 -11.87
C ARG A 24 24.57 -6.76 -12.70
N TRP A 25 24.33 -6.67 -14.00
CA TRP A 25 25.13 -5.85 -14.92
C TRP A 25 24.86 -4.35 -14.73
N PRO A 26 25.72 -3.46 -15.27
CA PRO A 26 25.48 -2.01 -15.25
C PRO A 26 24.17 -1.64 -15.92
N GLU A 27 23.38 -0.74 -15.31
CA GLU A 27 22.01 -0.42 -15.72
C GLU A 27 21.89 -0.04 -17.21
N GLY A 28 22.82 0.78 -17.71
CA GLY A 28 22.82 1.23 -19.11
C GLY A 28 23.03 0.11 -20.14
N GLU A 29 23.55 -1.04 -19.74
CA GLU A 29 23.84 -2.18 -20.63
C GLU A 29 22.77 -3.27 -20.55
N ARG A 30 21.93 -3.29 -19.50
CA ARG A 30 20.95 -4.37 -19.25
C ARG A 30 19.96 -4.52 -20.40
N GLU A 31 19.44 -3.41 -20.90
CA GLU A 31 18.43 -3.45 -21.96
C GLU A 31 19.02 -3.89 -23.30
N ALA A 32 20.21 -3.38 -23.63
CA ALA A 32 20.95 -3.80 -24.82
C ALA A 32 21.33 -5.29 -24.76
N ALA A 33 21.69 -5.79 -23.58
CA ALA A 33 21.98 -7.21 -23.35
C ALA A 33 20.75 -8.10 -23.53
N ARG A 34 19.58 -7.71 -23.00
CA ARG A 34 18.32 -8.45 -23.22
C ARG A 34 17.91 -8.48 -24.68
N ALA A 35 17.99 -7.34 -25.35
CA ALA A 35 17.72 -7.26 -26.80
C ALA A 35 18.68 -8.17 -27.59
N ARG A 36 19.96 -8.22 -27.21
CA ARG A 36 20.95 -9.08 -27.85
C ARG A 36 20.67 -10.56 -27.59
N LEU A 37 20.32 -10.94 -26.35
CA LEU A 37 19.92 -12.30 -25.98
C LEU A 37 18.69 -12.76 -26.78
N ALA A 38 17.70 -11.87 -26.98
CA ALA A 38 16.52 -12.19 -27.79
C ALA A 38 16.85 -12.45 -29.27
N SER A 39 17.93 -11.86 -29.79
CA SER A 39 18.35 -12.05 -31.19
C SER A 39 19.10 -13.36 -31.45
N ASP A 40 19.80 -13.90 -30.45
CA ASP A 40 20.54 -15.17 -30.55
C ASP A 40 20.50 -15.92 -29.19
N PRO A 41 19.33 -16.46 -28.82
CA PRO A 41 19.13 -17.02 -27.50
C PRO A 41 19.97 -18.29 -27.28
N THR A 42 20.14 -19.11 -28.30
CA THR A 42 20.85 -20.41 -28.18
C THR A 42 22.31 -20.21 -27.82
N ARG A 43 23.03 -19.33 -28.55
CA ARG A 43 24.45 -19.10 -28.27
C ARG A 43 24.65 -18.33 -26.97
N LEU A 44 23.88 -17.26 -26.76
CA LEU A 44 24.11 -16.36 -25.64
C LEU A 44 23.62 -16.94 -24.31
N ALA A 45 22.61 -17.81 -24.32
CA ALA A 45 22.23 -18.56 -23.12
C ALA A 45 23.34 -19.51 -22.66
N ALA A 46 24.10 -20.13 -23.58
CA ALA A 46 25.24 -20.96 -23.23
C ALA A 46 26.33 -20.15 -22.53
N VAL A 47 26.64 -18.95 -23.02
CA VAL A 47 27.60 -18.02 -22.39
C VAL A 47 27.17 -17.65 -20.97
N LEU A 48 25.89 -17.31 -20.77
CA LEU A 48 25.37 -17.01 -19.42
C LEU A 48 25.36 -18.25 -18.50
N ALA A 49 25.08 -19.44 -19.05
CA ALA A 49 25.07 -20.69 -18.29
C ALA A 49 26.48 -21.08 -17.80
N GLU A 50 27.49 -20.84 -18.63
CA GLU A 50 28.91 -21.01 -18.30
C GLU A 50 29.34 -20.00 -17.24
N ALA A 51 29.07 -18.71 -17.45
CA ALA A 51 29.41 -17.65 -16.49
C ALA A 51 28.74 -17.86 -15.12
N SER A 52 27.50 -18.38 -15.08
CA SER A 52 26.80 -18.70 -13.84
C SER A 52 27.25 -20.00 -13.16
N GLN A 53 28.12 -20.80 -13.79
CA GLN A 53 28.61 -22.05 -13.20
C GLN A 53 29.48 -21.77 -11.98
N VAL A 54 30.37 -20.77 -12.06
CA VAL A 54 31.21 -20.38 -10.93
C VAL A 54 30.36 -19.87 -9.77
N ASP A 55 29.36 -19.02 -10.06
CA ASP A 55 28.42 -18.51 -9.06
C ASP A 55 27.71 -19.66 -8.32
N ARG A 56 27.20 -20.66 -9.06
CA ARG A 56 26.56 -21.85 -8.45
C ARG A 56 27.52 -22.64 -7.56
N LEU A 57 28.79 -22.73 -7.92
CA LEU A 57 29.80 -23.41 -7.09
C LEU A 57 30.08 -22.60 -5.81
N LEU A 58 30.09 -21.27 -5.90
CA LEU A 58 30.25 -20.40 -4.74
C LEU A 58 29.05 -20.46 -3.80
N ASP A 59 27.83 -20.58 -4.34
CA ASP A 59 26.60 -20.74 -3.56
C ASP A 59 26.57 -22.03 -2.72
N LEU A 60 27.34 -23.05 -3.12
CA LEU A 60 27.48 -24.31 -2.37
C LEU A 60 28.48 -24.21 -1.21
N ALA A 61 29.26 -23.12 -1.12
CA ALA A 61 30.21 -22.94 -0.04
C ALA A 61 29.47 -22.80 1.30
N PRO A 62 29.88 -23.51 2.36
CA PRO A 62 29.24 -23.42 3.66
C PRO A 62 29.35 -21.99 4.20
N ALA A 63 28.21 -21.45 4.64
CA ALA A 63 28.16 -20.13 5.28
C ALA A 63 29.12 -20.11 6.47
N GLN A 64 30.07 -19.20 6.44
CA GLN A 64 30.99 -18.99 7.55
C GLN A 64 30.21 -18.50 8.77
N ALA A 65 30.53 -19.04 9.95
CA ALA A 65 29.90 -18.61 11.18
C ALA A 65 30.12 -17.10 11.38
N VAL A 66 29.03 -16.36 11.56
CA VAL A 66 29.10 -14.91 11.69
C VAL A 66 29.62 -14.56 13.09
N ASP A 67 30.66 -13.73 13.15
CA ASP A 67 31.19 -13.21 14.41
C ASP A 67 30.11 -12.34 15.10
N ALA A 68 29.72 -12.74 16.31
CA ALA A 68 28.74 -12.03 17.12
C ALA A 68 29.16 -10.57 17.41
N ALA A 69 30.47 -10.30 17.53
CA ALA A 69 30.98 -8.95 17.74
C ALA A 69 30.78 -8.06 16.49
N LEU A 70 30.93 -8.64 15.29
CA LEU A 70 30.66 -7.96 14.02
C LEU A 70 29.16 -7.67 13.86
N LEU A 71 28.29 -8.63 14.18
CA LEU A 71 26.83 -8.42 14.15
C LEU A 71 26.40 -7.31 15.10
N GLY A 72 26.91 -7.30 16.33
CA GLY A 72 26.62 -6.23 17.29
C GLY A 72 27.01 -4.84 16.78
N ARG A 73 28.18 -4.72 16.14
CA ARG A 73 28.62 -3.49 15.49
C ARG A 73 27.72 -3.07 14.33
N LEU A 74 27.30 -4.02 13.48
CA LEU A 74 26.42 -3.76 12.34
C LEU A 74 25.05 -3.24 12.80
N ILE A 75 24.44 -3.92 13.77
CA ILE A 75 23.16 -3.53 14.35
C ILE A 75 23.24 -2.13 14.97
N THR A 76 24.35 -1.82 15.63
CA THR A 76 24.55 -0.50 16.25
C THR A 76 24.76 0.60 15.20
N ALA A 77 25.43 0.28 14.09
CA ALA A 77 25.70 1.21 12.99
C ALA A 77 24.50 1.41 12.06
N ALA A 78 23.47 0.57 12.14
CA ALA A 78 22.30 0.65 11.29
C ALA A 78 21.55 1.98 11.50
N PRO A 79 21.16 2.69 10.42
CA PRO A 79 20.40 3.92 10.53
C PRO A 79 19.04 3.64 11.20
N LYS A 80 18.79 4.29 12.33
CA LYS A 80 17.51 4.16 13.05
C LYS A 80 16.43 4.90 12.27
N ALA A 81 15.33 4.21 11.98
CA ALA A 81 14.15 4.84 11.38
C ALA A 81 13.63 5.98 12.28
N PRO A 82 13.09 7.06 11.68
CA PRO A 82 12.53 8.17 12.44
C PRO A 82 11.37 7.67 13.33
N THR A 83 11.35 8.12 14.58
CA THR A 83 10.44 7.59 15.60
C THR A 83 8.98 7.96 15.32
N THR A 84 8.17 6.98 14.92
CA THR A 84 6.70 7.10 14.78
C THR A 84 6.00 7.45 16.11
N ALA A 85 6.65 7.22 17.25
CA ALA A 85 6.14 7.52 18.58
C ALA A 85 5.74 9.00 18.76
N ARG A 86 6.51 9.95 18.20
CA ARG A 86 6.20 11.38 18.30
C ARG A 86 4.90 11.75 17.58
N ARG A 87 4.57 11.05 16.49
CA ARG A 87 3.30 11.21 15.76
C ARG A 87 2.11 10.66 16.55
N TRP A 88 2.29 9.53 17.25
CA TRP A 88 1.24 8.96 18.10
C TRP A 88 0.93 9.83 19.32
N VAL A 89 1.96 10.35 20.00
CA VAL A 89 1.78 11.29 21.13
C VAL A 89 1.08 12.57 20.67
N ALA A 90 1.46 13.10 19.51
CA ALA A 90 0.78 14.26 18.92
C ALA A 90 -0.71 13.96 18.61
N GLY A 91 -1.02 12.79 18.03
CA GLY A 91 -2.39 12.38 17.74
C GLY A 91 -3.25 12.24 19.00
N LEU A 92 -2.70 11.63 20.07
CA LEU A 92 -3.39 11.52 21.36
C LEU A 92 -3.63 12.89 22.00
N SER A 93 -2.65 13.79 21.97
CA SER A 93 -2.81 15.15 22.49
C SER A 93 -3.87 15.96 21.73
N ALA A 94 -3.93 15.79 20.40
CA ALA A 94 -4.93 16.43 19.56
C ALA A 94 -6.34 15.90 19.84
N ALA A 95 -6.50 14.58 20.03
CA ALA A 95 -7.77 13.96 20.38
C ALA A 95 -8.31 14.47 21.73
N LEU A 96 -7.43 14.56 22.74
CA LEU A 96 -7.80 15.11 24.06
C LEU A 96 -8.19 16.59 23.98
N GLY A 97 -7.45 17.39 23.20
CA GLY A 97 -7.78 18.80 22.98
C GLY A 97 -9.13 18.99 22.29
N LEU A 98 -9.45 18.15 21.29
CA LEU A 98 -10.72 18.22 20.57
C LEU A 98 -11.91 17.81 21.45
N SER A 99 -11.75 16.80 22.30
CA SER A 99 -12.80 16.42 23.27
C SER A 99 -13.10 17.56 24.25
N ALA A 100 -12.09 18.27 24.75
CA ALA A 100 -12.32 19.41 25.63
C ALA A 100 -13.10 20.55 24.93
N ALA A 101 -12.80 20.81 23.65
CA ALA A 101 -13.53 21.80 22.86
C ALA A 101 -15.00 21.39 22.60
N ALA A 102 -15.26 20.11 22.35
CA ALA A 102 -16.62 19.60 22.15
C ALA A 102 -17.48 19.76 23.41
N PHE A 103 -16.93 19.44 24.60
CA PHE A 103 -17.64 19.64 25.86
C PHE A 103 -17.93 21.12 26.14
N ALA A 104 -16.98 22.02 25.86
CA ALA A 104 -17.19 23.46 25.99
C ALA A 104 -18.27 23.99 25.03
N GLY A 105 -18.30 23.48 23.79
CA GLY A 105 -19.32 23.83 22.80
C GLY A 105 -20.73 23.38 23.20
N ILE A 106 -20.88 22.18 23.76
CA ILE A 106 -22.17 21.67 24.26
C ILE A 106 -22.66 22.52 25.44
N LEU A 107 -21.79 22.85 26.39
CA LEU A 107 -22.15 23.71 27.53
C LEU A 107 -22.58 25.12 27.08
N ALA A 108 -21.85 25.72 26.14
CA ALA A 108 -22.19 27.02 25.58
C ALA A 108 -23.52 26.99 24.82
N GLY A 109 -23.76 25.93 24.02
CA GLY A 109 -25.01 25.73 23.28
C GLY A 109 -26.23 25.57 24.18
N VAL A 110 -26.12 24.83 25.28
CA VAL A 110 -27.21 24.68 26.27
C VAL A 110 -27.50 25.99 27.00
N SER A 111 -26.45 26.77 27.31
CA SER A 111 -26.61 28.06 28.00
C SER A 111 -27.28 29.14 27.13
N LEU A 112 -27.07 29.12 25.81
CA LEU A 112 -27.77 30.03 24.88
C LEU A 112 -29.14 29.49 24.45
N GLY A 113 -29.30 28.16 24.33
CA GLY A 113 -30.55 27.50 23.93
C GLY A 113 -31.69 27.63 24.96
N GLY A 114 -31.36 27.84 26.24
CA GLY A 114 -32.36 28.09 27.29
C GLY A 114 -33.15 29.40 27.14
N TYR A 115 -32.69 30.34 26.29
CA TYR A 115 -33.33 31.64 26.08
C TYR A 115 -34.20 31.72 24.81
N VAL A 116 -34.26 30.67 23.99
CA VAL A 116 -35.10 30.68 22.79
C VAL A 116 -36.50 30.21 23.16
N HIS A 117 -37.33 31.17 23.54
CA HIS A 117 -38.78 31.03 23.64
C HIS A 117 -39.32 30.35 22.37
N ALA A 118 -40.09 29.27 22.53
CA ALA A 118 -40.73 28.59 21.40
C ALA A 118 -41.57 29.60 20.61
N PRO A 119 -41.30 29.84 19.31
CA PRO A 119 -42.22 30.60 18.52
C PRO A 119 -43.46 29.71 18.29
N ALA A 120 -44.56 30.07 18.97
CA ALA A 120 -45.87 29.52 18.66
C ALA A 120 -46.21 29.94 17.22
N PHE A 121 -46.11 29.01 16.29
CA PHE A 121 -46.64 29.20 14.94
C PHE A 121 -48.00 28.49 14.81
N PRO A 122 -48.99 29.17 14.20
CA PRO A 122 -50.37 28.68 14.14
C PRO A 122 -50.49 27.44 13.26
N SER A 123 -51.31 26.50 13.71
CA SER A 123 -51.74 25.30 12.97
C SER A 123 -52.40 25.69 11.65
N THR A 124 -51.83 25.27 10.53
CA THR A 124 -52.49 25.12 9.24
C THR A 124 -51.77 24.04 8.46
N ALA A 125 -52.37 22.84 8.40
CA ALA A 125 -51.95 21.75 7.53
C ALA A 125 -52.11 22.16 6.05
N PRO A 126 -51.23 21.66 5.17
CA PRO A 126 -51.67 20.57 4.29
C PRO A 126 -50.72 19.37 4.39
N HIS A 127 -51.33 18.19 4.41
CA HIS A 127 -50.65 16.91 4.33
C HIS A 127 -49.88 16.83 3.00
N ASP A 128 -48.56 16.92 3.07
CA ASP A 128 -47.70 16.38 2.02
C ASP A 128 -46.94 15.20 2.63
N GLU A 129 -47.26 14.05 2.05
CA GLU A 129 -47.12 12.71 2.56
C GLU A 129 -45.65 12.30 2.58
N ILE A 130 -45.02 12.35 3.77
CA ILE A 130 -43.70 11.75 3.96
C ILE A 130 -43.93 10.24 4.08
N VAL A 131 -43.97 9.55 2.93
CA VAL A 131 -44.06 8.09 2.86
C VAL A 131 -42.78 7.50 3.46
N THR A 132 -42.85 7.17 4.75
CA THR A 132 -41.81 6.41 5.44
C THR A 132 -41.81 4.96 4.93
N ALA A 133 -40.63 4.41 4.65
CA ALA A 133 -40.43 3.07 4.09
C ALA A 133 -41.08 1.90 4.88
N ALA A 134 -41.62 2.17 6.07
CA ALA A 134 -42.42 1.22 6.85
C ALA A 134 -43.77 0.88 6.18
N GLU A 135 -44.43 1.85 5.55
CA GLU A 135 -45.75 1.66 4.92
C GLU A 135 -45.66 0.75 3.68
N VAL A 136 -44.64 0.94 2.84
CA VAL A 136 -44.40 0.10 1.65
C VAL A 136 -44.12 -1.37 2.03
N TYR A 137 -43.51 -1.60 3.20
CA TYR A 137 -43.27 -2.96 3.69
C TYR A 137 -44.56 -3.63 4.20
N GLN A 138 -45.47 -2.86 4.80
CA GLN A 138 -46.76 -3.37 5.28
C GLN A 138 -47.71 -3.69 4.13
N ASP A 139 -47.79 -2.82 3.12
CA ASP A 139 -48.60 -3.06 1.91
C ASP A 139 -48.12 -4.29 1.13
N LEU A 140 -46.80 -4.52 1.07
CA LEU A 140 -46.23 -5.68 0.41
C LEU A 140 -46.42 -6.97 1.24
N GLN A 141 -46.48 -6.87 2.57
CA GLN A 141 -46.84 -8.01 3.42
C GLN A 141 -48.33 -8.38 3.33
N ASP A 142 -49.22 -7.40 3.21
CA ASP A 142 -50.65 -7.65 3.06
C ASP A 142 -50.98 -8.21 1.66
N ALA A 143 -50.33 -7.70 0.60
CA ALA A 143 -50.47 -8.24 -0.75
C ALA A 143 -49.96 -9.69 -0.91
N LEU A 144 -48.98 -10.11 -0.09
CA LEU A 144 -48.47 -11.49 -0.09
C LEU A 144 -49.29 -12.43 0.82
N ARG A 145 -50.18 -11.90 1.67
CA ARG A 145 -51.01 -12.67 2.61
C ARG A 145 -52.34 -13.13 2.03
N GLU A 146 -52.80 -12.59 0.91
CA GLU A 146 -54.01 -13.09 0.24
C GLU A 146 -53.69 -14.07 -0.90
N PRO A 147 -53.52 -15.36 -0.58
CA PRO A 147 -54.08 -16.38 -1.45
C PRO A 147 -54.76 -17.49 -0.64
N SER A 148 -55.87 -17.18 0.03
CA SER A 148 -56.85 -18.19 0.44
C SER A 148 -58.10 -17.49 0.97
N GLU A 149 -59.12 -17.32 0.14
CA GLU A 149 -60.48 -17.83 0.38
C GLU A 149 -61.28 -17.73 -0.93
N LEU A 150 -61.45 -18.91 -1.55
CA LEU A 150 -62.56 -19.35 -2.42
C LEU A 150 -62.62 -18.85 -3.87
#